data_AF-A0A2C5ZZH0-F1
#
_entry.id   AF-A0A2C5ZZH0-F1
#
_cell.length_a   1.000
_cell.length_b   1.000
_cell.length_c   1.000
_cell.angle_alpha   90.00
_cell.angle_beta   90.00
_cell.angle_gamma   90.00
#
_symmetry.space_group_name_H-M   'P 1'
#
loop_
_entity.id
_entity.type
_entity.pdbx_description
1 polymer ?
#
loop_
_entity_poly.entity_id
_entity_poly.type
_entity_poly.pdbx_seq_one_letter_code
_entity_poly.pdbx_strand_id
1 'polypeptide(L)'
;MRPVVSVFEAVYGADGGLALSLRHEVGVHGPGRAPPVRDVFPAEVVISVSLPPVPLCVGGEGGERKQNGPRGAEADVVVVGKPDERYVMVSSRNDTILDMPSPGGGNGSAKSDPIVNYGLDRATGRLEALQEVPCGGRFPRHFALSRAGSLLAVAVQKDGRVAVLRRDPATGRLGAAPVAYADVGGEVTSVIFDE
;
A
#
# COMPACT_ATOMS: atom_id res chain seq x y z
N MET A 1 1.72 -22.89 -14.55
CA MET A 1 1.05 -21.65 -15.02
C MET A 1 2.12 -20.74 -15.61
N ARG A 2 1.85 -20.02 -16.70
CA ARG A 2 2.78 -18.97 -17.16
C ARG A 2 2.60 -17.76 -16.23
N PRO A 3 3.68 -17.11 -15.76
CA PRO A 3 3.55 -15.89 -14.97
C PRO A 3 2.91 -14.79 -15.82
N VAL A 4 1.96 -14.07 -15.22
CA VAL A 4 1.26 -12.94 -15.82
C VAL A 4 1.38 -11.72 -14.91
N VAL A 5 1.49 -10.55 -15.52
CA VAL A 5 1.39 -9.25 -14.85
C VAL A 5 0.03 -8.68 -15.18
N SER A 6 -0.84 -8.59 -14.19
CA SER A 6 -2.05 -7.78 -14.30
C SER A 6 -1.65 -6.30 -14.25
N VAL A 7 -2.35 -5.43 -14.98
CA VAL A 7 -2.14 -3.98 -14.94
C VAL A 7 -3.46 -3.32 -14.62
N PHE A 8 -3.55 -2.62 -13.49
CA PHE A 8 -4.75 -1.97 -12.99
C PHE A 8 -4.61 -0.46 -13.12
N GLU A 9 -5.63 0.20 -13.63
CA GLU A 9 -5.77 1.63 -13.42
C GLU A 9 -6.40 1.89 -12.05
N ALA A 10 -5.81 2.77 -11.25
CA ALA A 10 -6.31 3.14 -9.94
C ALA A 10 -6.91 4.55 -9.98
N VAL A 11 -8.17 4.68 -9.57
CA VAL A 11 -8.89 5.95 -9.52
C VAL A 11 -9.44 6.14 -8.12
N TYR A 12 -9.07 7.26 -7.48
CA TYR A 12 -9.64 7.67 -6.20
C TYR A 12 -10.95 8.41 -6.42
N GLY A 13 -12.01 7.95 -5.77
CA GLY A 13 -13.31 8.61 -5.69
C GLY A 13 -13.30 9.77 -4.69
N ALA A 14 -14.26 10.70 -4.87
CA ALA A 14 -14.42 11.85 -3.98
C ALA A 14 -14.84 11.49 -2.54
N ASP A 15 -15.28 10.24 -2.34
CA ASP A 15 -15.64 9.62 -1.08
C ASP A 15 -14.46 8.92 -0.38
N GLY A 16 -13.25 8.96 -0.98
CA GLY A 16 -12.07 8.24 -0.49
C GLY A 16 -12.02 6.77 -0.94
N GLY A 17 -12.99 6.32 -1.75
CA GLY A 17 -12.96 4.98 -2.35
C GLY A 17 -11.83 4.85 -3.37
N LEU A 18 -11.23 3.66 -3.48
CA LEU A 18 -10.28 3.33 -4.54
C LEU A 18 -10.93 2.34 -5.50
N ALA A 19 -11.03 2.71 -6.77
CA ALA A 19 -11.44 1.80 -7.83
C ALA A 19 -10.20 1.32 -8.59
N LEU A 20 -9.99 0.00 -8.65
CA LEU A 20 -9.04 -0.62 -9.55
C LEU A 20 -9.77 -1.18 -10.77
N SER A 21 -9.34 -0.82 -11.97
CA SER A 21 -9.85 -1.37 -13.23
C SER A 21 -8.75 -2.14 -13.94
N LEU A 22 -8.89 -3.45 -14.13
CA LEU A 22 -7.93 -4.24 -14.91
C LEU A 22 -7.89 -3.69 -16.35
N ARG A 23 -6.75 -3.14 -16.74
CA ARG A 23 -6.50 -2.64 -18.10
C ARG A 23 -5.85 -3.69 -18.97
N HIS A 24 -4.88 -4.43 -18.44
CA HIS A 24 -4.16 -5.44 -19.21
C HIS A 24 -3.81 -6.65 -18.35
N GLU A 25 -3.74 -7.82 -18.97
CA GLU A 25 -3.06 -8.98 -18.40
C GLU A 25 -1.96 -9.38 -19.39
N VAL A 26 -0.71 -9.19 -18.99
CA VAL A 26 0.46 -9.33 -19.85
C VAL A 26 1.23 -10.56 -19.43
N GLY A 27 1.47 -11.48 -20.37
CA GLY A 27 2.36 -12.61 -20.11
C GLY A 27 3.79 -12.13 -19.84
N VAL A 28 4.41 -12.60 -18.76
CA VAL A 28 5.83 -12.30 -18.49
C VAL A 28 6.68 -13.06 -19.49
N HIS A 29 7.49 -12.33 -20.27
CA HIS A 29 8.41 -12.91 -21.25
C HIS A 29 9.85 -12.41 -21.02
N GLY A 30 10.83 -13.27 -21.33
CA GLY A 30 12.25 -12.95 -21.35
C GLY A 30 12.92 -13.51 -22.61
N PRO A 31 14.19 -13.17 -22.90
CA PRO A 31 14.91 -13.72 -24.03
C PRO A 31 15.17 -15.23 -23.82
N GLY A 32 14.27 -16.07 -24.32
CA GLY A 32 14.44 -17.53 -24.37
C GLY A 32 14.00 -18.29 -23.10
N ARG A 33 13.18 -19.32 -23.34
CA ARG A 33 12.58 -20.33 -22.43
C ARG A 33 11.70 -19.78 -21.29
N ALA A 34 10.52 -20.38 -21.13
CA ALA A 34 9.60 -20.07 -20.04
C ALA A 34 10.29 -20.34 -18.67
N PRO A 35 10.17 -19.42 -17.70
CA PRO A 35 10.73 -19.62 -16.37
C PRO A 35 10.16 -20.88 -15.72
N PRO A 36 10.95 -21.62 -14.91
CA PRO A 36 10.46 -22.79 -14.19
C PRO A 36 9.29 -22.41 -13.28
N VAL A 37 8.24 -23.23 -13.31
CA VAL A 37 6.90 -22.97 -12.73
C VAL A 37 6.93 -22.73 -11.21
N ARG A 38 8.03 -23.04 -10.52
CA ARG A 38 8.12 -23.01 -9.06
C ARG A 38 8.89 -21.81 -8.48
N ASP A 39 9.60 -21.02 -9.28
CA ASP A 39 10.68 -20.18 -8.72
C ASP A 39 10.58 -18.67 -8.89
N VAL A 40 9.55 -18.05 -9.49
CA VAL A 40 9.79 -16.67 -9.98
C VAL A 40 8.95 -15.54 -9.37
N PHE A 41 7.72 -15.71 -8.88
CA PHE A 41 7.04 -14.59 -8.19
C PHE A 41 6.01 -15.07 -7.17
N PRO A 42 6.08 -14.68 -5.88
CA PRO A 42 4.96 -14.82 -4.97
C PRO A 42 3.86 -13.80 -5.33
N ALA A 43 3.18 -13.95 -6.48
CA ALA A 43 2.24 -12.96 -7.07
C ALA A 43 2.37 -11.54 -6.53
N GLU A 44 3.48 -10.89 -6.84
CA GLU A 44 3.63 -9.47 -6.58
C GLU A 44 3.44 -8.75 -7.91
N VAL A 45 2.28 -8.13 -8.05
CA VAL A 45 1.93 -7.32 -9.21
C VAL A 45 1.66 -5.92 -8.69
N VAL A 46 2.68 -5.07 -8.84
CA VAL A 46 2.67 -3.65 -8.47
C VAL A 46 2.20 -2.84 -9.66
N ILE A 47 1.12 -2.07 -9.52
CA ILE A 47 0.78 -1.02 -10.48
C ILE A 47 0.55 0.29 -9.74
N SER A 48 1.41 1.25 -10.06
CA SER A 48 1.26 2.65 -9.67
C SER A 48 0.42 3.36 -10.74
N VAL A 49 -0.61 4.09 -10.30
CA VAL A 49 -1.27 5.09 -11.15
C VAL A 49 -1.09 6.45 -10.49
N SER A 50 -0.22 7.24 -11.10
CA SER A 50 -0.12 8.68 -10.86
C SER A 50 -1.24 9.37 -11.64
N LEU A 51 -2.16 10.04 -10.94
CA LEU A 51 -3.04 11.01 -11.59
C LEU A 51 -2.28 12.32 -11.75
N PRO A 52 -2.34 13.00 -12.91
CA PRO A 52 -1.72 14.31 -13.06
C PRO A 52 -2.38 15.30 -12.09
N PRO A 53 -1.63 16.26 -11.51
CA PRO A 53 -2.21 17.35 -10.74
C PRO A 53 -3.17 18.11 -11.67
N VAL A 54 -4.46 18.08 -11.36
CA VAL A 54 -5.44 18.88 -12.09
C VAL A 54 -5.06 20.35 -11.89
N PRO A 55 -4.83 21.15 -12.96
CA PRO A 55 -4.53 22.56 -12.80
C PRO A 55 -5.72 23.23 -12.12
N LEU A 56 -5.42 23.98 -11.05
CA LEU A 56 -6.37 24.79 -10.32
C LEU A 56 -6.88 25.91 -11.25
N CYS A 57 -8.07 25.75 -11.84
CA CYS A 57 -8.81 26.89 -12.37
C CYS A 57 -9.44 27.63 -11.18
N VAL A 58 -8.76 28.67 -10.71
CA VAL A 58 -9.33 29.63 -9.75
C VAL A 58 -10.38 30.46 -10.50
N GLY A 59 -11.64 30.32 -10.09
CA GLY A 59 -12.73 31.15 -10.57
C GLY A 59 -13.87 31.22 -9.56
N GLY A 60 -13.97 32.35 -8.85
CA GLY A 60 -15.23 32.95 -8.41
C GLY A 60 -15.92 32.37 -7.17
N GLU A 61 -15.71 33.08 -6.05
CA GLU A 61 -16.67 33.42 -4.98
C GLU A 61 -17.51 32.33 -4.29
N GLY A 62 -17.22 32.15 -2.98
CA GLY A 62 -18.25 31.95 -1.96
C GLY A 62 -18.68 30.51 -1.68
N GLY A 63 -17.93 29.81 -0.83
CA GLY A 63 -18.39 28.61 -0.11
C GLY A 63 -17.33 27.51 -0.05
N GLU A 64 -16.68 27.36 1.11
CA GLU A 64 -15.81 26.23 1.40
C GLU A 64 -16.57 24.90 1.26
N ARG A 65 -16.42 24.22 0.12
CA ARG A 65 -16.72 22.80 0.01
C ARG A 65 -15.54 22.02 0.59
N LYS A 66 -15.78 21.30 1.69
CA LYS A 66 -14.84 20.29 2.21
C LYS A 66 -14.54 19.28 1.10
N GLN A 67 -13.28 19.25 0.68
CA GLN A 67 -12.75 18.33 -0.32
C GLN A 67 -12.14 17.13 0.43
N ASN A 68 -12.78 15.96 0.36
CA ASN A 68 -12.42 14.76 1.13
C ASN A 68 -11.41 13.84 0.40
N GLY A 69 -10.46 14.41 -0.33
CA GLY A 69 -9.33 13.67 -0.91
C GLY A 69 -8.01 14.30 -0.48
N PRO A 70 -6.97 13.52 -0.15
CA PRO A 70 -5.70 14.07 0.28
C PRO A 70 -5.05 14.87 -0.86
N ARG A 71 -4.75 16.15 -0.61
CA ARG A 71 -4.11 17.03 -1.59
C ARG A 71 -2.66 16.60 -1.78
N GLY A 72 -2.35 16.00 -2.94
CA GLY A 72 -0.97 15.67 -3.31
C GLY A 72 -0.41 14.37 -2.71
N ALA A 73 -1.28 13.44 -2.30
CA ALA A 73 -0.86 12.09 -1.93
C ALA A 73 -0.39 11.31 -3.17
N GLU A 74 0.71 10.60 -3.04
CA GLU A 74 1.26 9.72 -4.07
C GLU A 74 1.14 8.26 -3.62
N ALA A 75 0.31 7.47 -4.30
CA ALA A 75 0.23 6.03 -4.06
C ALA A 75 1.30 5.31 -4.88
N ASP A 76 2.08 4.44 -4.24
CA ASP A 76 3.30 3.90 -4.88
C ASP A 76 3.40 2.38 -4.86
N VAL A 77 2.80 1.70 -3.87
CA VAL A 77 2.96 0.25 -3.72
C VAL A 77 1.63 -0.42 -3.41
N VAL A 78 1.34 -1.46 -4.19
CA VAL A 78 0.16 -2.31 -4.08
C VAL A 78 0.62 -3.75 -3.91
N VAL A 79 0.23 -4.41 -2.82
CA VAL A 79 0.45 -5.85 -2.63
C VAL A 79 -0.89 -6.56 -2.61
N VAL A 80 -1.01 -7.59 -3.45
CA VAL A 80 -2.14 -8.54 -3.43
C VAL A 80 -1.74 -9.68 -2.50
N GLY A 81 -2.41 -9.78 -1.35
CA GLY A 81 -1.98 -10.65 -0.27
C GLY A 81 -2.01 -12.13 -0.64
N LYS A 82 -0.88 -12.72 -1.05
CA LYS A 82 -0.71 -14.17 -0.87
C LYS A 82 -0.56 -14.45 0.64
N PRO A 83 -1.10 -15.57 1.15
CA PRO A 83 -1.72 -16.68 0.42
C PRO A 83 -3.23 -16.55 0.15
N ASP A 84 -3.91 -15.56 0.72
CA ASP A 84 -5.39 -15.52 0.76
C ASP A 84 -6.05 -14.84 -0.45
N GLU A 85 -5.27 -14.11 -1.25
CA GLU A 85 -5.64 -13.53 -2.54
C GLU A 85 -6.89 -12.61 -2.49
N ARG A 86 -7.32 -12.19 -1.31
CA ARG A 86 -8.60 -11.46 -1.12
C ARG A 86 -8.42 -10.01 -0.69
N TYR A 87 -7.19 -9.57 -0.45
CA TYR A 87 -6.92 -8.25 0.08
C TYR A 87 -5.86 -7.53 -0.73
N VAL A 88 -6.07 -6.23 -0.89
CA VAL A 88 -5.18 -5.31 -1.58
C VAL A 88 -4.78 -4.23 -0.60
N MET A 89 -3.49 -4.09 -0.34
CA MET A 89 -2.96 -3.01 0.49
C MET A 89 -2.34 -1.95 -0.39
N VAL A 90 -2.50 -0.69 -0.02
CA VAL A 90 -1.97 0.47 -0.73
C VAL A 90 -1.28 1.38 0.28
N SER A 91 -0.05 1.77 -0.01
CA SER A 91 0.64 2.81 0.73
C SER A 91 0.36 4.18 0.13
N SER A 92 -0.14 5.14 0.91
CA SER A 92 -0.23 6.53 0.48
C SER A 92 0.98 7.29 1.03
N ARG A 93 1.79 7.87 0.15
CA ARG A 93 2.92 8.72 0.55
C ARG A 93 2.51 10.17 0.53
N ASN A 94 3.24 10.99 1.29
CA ASN A 94 2.99 12.42 1.39
C ASN A 94 1.61 12.75 1.96
N ASP A 95 1.09 11.83 2.78
CA ASP A 95 -0.23 11.90 3.40
C ASP A 95 -0.09 11.69 4.91
N THR A 96 0.77 12.50 5.54
CA THR A 96 1.18 12.38 6.95
C THR A 96 0.08 12.86 7.90
N ILE A 97 -1.07 12.19 7.87
CA ILE A 97 -2.31 12.60 8.54
C ILE A 97 -2.61 11.80 9.81
N LEU A 98 -2.05 10.60 9.94
CA LEU A 98 -2.36 9.72 11.06
C LEU A 98 -1.46 9.96 12.26
N ASP A 99 -2.04 9.77 13.45
CA ASP A 99 -1.32 9.71 14.71
C ASP A 99 -1.04 8.25 15.08
N MET A 100 0.12 8.01 15.69
CA MET A 100 0.53 6.72 16.21
C MET A 100 1.34 6.88 17.50
N PRO A 101 1.41 5.86 18.36
CA PRO A 101 2.32 5.87 19.49
C PRO A 101 3.78 6.09 19.05
N SER A 102 4.55 6.86 19.81
CA SER A 102 5.96 7.08 19.49
C SER A 102 6.75 5.75 19.48
N PRO A 103 7.53 5.46 18.42
CA PRO A 103 8.27 4.20 18.29
C PRO A 103 9.27 3.88 19.41
N GLY A 104 9.80 4.91 20.09
CA GLY A 104 10.83 4.78 21.13
C GLY A 104 10.32 4.34 22.51
N GLY A 105 9.01 4.12 22.67
CA GLY A 105 8.39 3.84 23.96
C GLY A 105 8.28 5.11 24.82
N GLY A 106 7.07 5.43 25.25
CA GLY A 106 6.76 6.64 26.02
C GLY A 106 5.36 7.14 25.71
N ASN A 107 4.92 8.19 26.41
CA ASN A 107 3.57 8.75 26.26
C ASN A 107 3.44 9.72 25.06
N GLY A 108 4.37 9.66 24.10
CA GLY A 108 4.40 10.53 22.93
C GLY A 108 3.55 10.03 21.77
N SER A 109 3.15 10.94 20.89
CA SER A 109 2.58 10.64 19.57
C SER A 109 3.60 10.98 18.48
N ALA A 110 3.61 10.20 17.42
CA ALA A 110 4.30 10.47 16.17
C ALA A 110 3.31 10.50 15.01
N LYS A 111 3.68 11.19 13.93
CA LYS A 111 2.88 11.22 12.71
C LYS A 111 3.26 10.09 11.76
N SER A 112 2.26 9.58 11.04
CA SER A 112 2.42 8.51 10.08
C SER A 112 1.63 8.77 8.81
N ASP A 113 2.16 8.28 7.70
CA ASP A 113 1.43 8.06 6.46
C ASP A 113 0.59 6.77 6.59
N PRO A 114 -0.51 6.62 5.83
CA PRO A 114 -1.39 5.46 5.94
C PRO A 114 -0.94 4.28 5.07
N ILE A 115 -1.21 3.07 5.59
CA ILE A 115 -1.52 1.90 4.76
C ILE A 115 -3.03 1.74 4.74
N VAL A 116 -3.61 1.79 3.53
CA VAL A 116 -5.02 1.51 3.31
C VAL A 116 -5.16 0.05 2.88
N ASN A 117 -6.05 -0.69 3.52
CA ASN A 117 -6.32 -2.08 3.15
C ASN A 117 -7.74 -2.21 2.59
N TYR A 118 -7.85 -2.91 1.48
CA TYR A 118 -9.08 -3.12 0.75
C TYR A 118 -9.40 -4.61 0.66
N GLY A 119 -10.69 -4.95 0.74
CA GLY A 119 -11.21 -6.25 0.34
C GLY A 119 -11.43 -6.26 -1.17
N LEU A 120 -11.03 -7.36 -1.83
CA LEU A 120 -11.25 -7.57 -3.25
C LEU A 120 -12.43 -8.51 -3.46
N ASP A 121 -13.50 -7.99 -4.07
CA ASP A 121 -14.55 -8.83 -4.64
C ASP A 121 -14.04 -9.47 -5.93
N ARG A 122 -13.78 -10.78 -5.88
CA ARG A 122 -13.26 -11.55 -7.02
C ARG A 122 -14.27 -11.71 -8.16
N ALA A 123 -15.57 -11.58 -7.90
CA ALA A 123 -16.60 -11.69 -8.93
C ALA A 123 -16.70 -10.40 -9.75
N THR A 124 -16.57 -9.25 -9.11
CA THR A 124 -16.77 -7.93 -9.75
C THR A 124 -15.47 -7.17 -9.99
N GLY A 125 -14.37 -7.57 -9.35
CA GLY A 125 -13.08 -6.86 -9.37
C GLY A 125 -13.09 -5.57 -8.52
N ARG A 126 -14.15 -5.30 -7.77
CA ARG A 126 -14.27 -4.09 -6.95
C ARG A 126 -13.46 -4.20 -5.67
N LEU A 127 -12.89 -3.07 -5.26
CA LEU A 127 -12.26 -2.91 -3.96
C LEU A 127 -13.19 -2.20 -2.98
N GLU A 128 -13.24 -2.70 -1.76
CA GLU A 128 -13.94 -2.09 -0.64
C GLU A 128 -12.93 -1.71 0.45
N ALA A 129 -12.90 -0.44 0.86
CA ALA A 129 -11.99 0.02 1.91
C ALA A 129 -12.36 -0.62 3.26
N LEU A 130 -11.42 -1.37 3.86
CA LEU A 130 -11.64 -2.08 5.12
C LEU A 130 -11.10 -1.31 6.33
N GLN A 131 -9.92 -0.69 6.16
CA GLN A 131 -9.26 0.06 7.22
C GLN A 131 -8.18 0.96 6.64
N GLU A 132 -7.84 1.97 7.42
CA GLU A 132 -6.65 2.79 7.27
C GLU A 132 -5.86 2.72 8.58
N VAL A 133 -4.56 2.43 8.52
CA VAL A 133 -3.70 2.29 9.71
C VAL A 133 -2.37 3.03 9.51
N PRO A 134 -1.77 3.57 10.58
CA PRO A 134 -0.46 4.19 10.50
C PRO A 134 0.60 3.17 10.07
N CYS A 135 1.33 3.47 9.00
CA CYS A 135 2.39 2.63 8.47
C CYS A 135 3.64 2.53 9.38
N GLY A 136 3.76 3.42 10.37
CA GLY A 136 4.86 3.44 11.32
C GLY A 136 5.88 4.57 11.11
N GLY A 137 5.56 5.53 10.25
CA GLY A 137 6.43 6.65 9.88
C GLY A 137 5.93 7.34 8.62
N ARG A 138 6.80 8.06 7.93
CA ARG A 138 6.48 8.87 6.76
C ARG A 138 7.11 8.30 5.51
N PHE A 139 6.42 8.47 4.38
CA PHE A 139 6.86 8.03 3.06
C PHE A 139 7.13 6.51 3.02
N PRO A 140 6.09 5.66 3.21
CA PRO A 140 6.20 4.22 3.00
C PRO A 140 6.54 3.94 1.54
N ARG A 141 7.77 3.51 1.27
CA ARG A 141 8.28 3.26 -0.09
C ARG A 141 8.03 1.85 -0.58
N HIS A 142 7.91 0.92 0.35
CA HIS A 142 7.70 -0.48 0.06
C HIS A 142 7.14 -1.17 1.29
N PHE A 143 6.44 -2.27 1.08
CA PHE A 143 6.08 -3.16 2.16
C PHE A 143 5.98 -4.59 1.65
N ALA A 144 6.24 -5.55 2.52
CA ALA A 144 6.20 -6.97 2.22
C ALA A 144 5.39 -7.72 3.29
N LEU A 145 4.75 -8.81 2.90
CA LEU A 145 4.12 -9.74 3.83
C LEU A 145 5.08 -10.87 4.19
N SER A 146 5.07 -11.30 5.45
CA SER A 146 5.71 -12.55 5.87
C SER A 146 5.11 -13.75 5.11
N ARG A 147 5.83 -14.86 5.01
CA ARG A 147 5.37 -16.10 4.36
C ARG A 147 4.04 -16.61 4.93
N ALA A 148 3.83 -16.45 6.24
CA ALA A 148 2.59 -16.82 6.91
C ALA A 148 1.43 -15.82 6.69
N GLY A 149 1.71 -14.65 6.10
CA GLY A 149 0.74 -13.58 5.88
C GLY A 149 0.24 -12.88 7.15
N SER A 150 0.86 -13.14 8.30
CA SER A 150 0.46 -12.60 9.62
C SER A 150 1.23 -11.35 10.03
N LEU A 151 2.27 -10.98 9.28
CA LEU A 151 3.07 -9.78 9.51
C LEU A 151 3.23 -9.00 8.21
N LEU A 152 3.29 -7.68 8.34
CA LEU A 152 3.55 -6.72 7.27
C LEU A 152 4.77 -5.87 7.67
N ALA A 153 5.86 -5.95 6.92
CA ALA A 153 7.01 -5.07 7.10
C ALA A 153 6.90 -3.89 6.16
N VAL A 154 7.10 -2.67 6.65
CA VAL A 154 6.99 -1.42 5.89
C VAL A 154 8.31 -0.67 5.95
N ALA A 155 8.88 -0.38 4.79
CA ALA A 155 10.02 0.51 4.62
C ALA A 155 9.55 1.97 4.65
N VAL A 156 9.83 2.68 5.75
CA VAL A 156 9.43 4.09 5.93
C VAL A 156 10.64 5.00 5.70
N GLN A 157 10.71 5.54 4.49
CA GLN A 157 11.91 6.17 3.94
C GLN A 157 12.41 7.34 4.77
N LYS A 158 11.52 8.29 5.10
CA LYS A 158 11.91 9.56 5.74
C LYS A 158 12.24 9.43 7.22
N ASP A 159 11.91 8.29 7.81
CA ASP A 159 12.22 7.99 9.22
C ASP A 159 13.34 6.95 9.36
N GLY A 160 13.94 6.52 8.25
CA GLY A 160 15.12 5.65 8.22
C GLY A 160 14.92 4.33 8.96
N ARG A 161 13.73 3.75 8.88
CA ARG A 161 13.37 2.56 9.66
C ARG A 161 12.48 1.60 8.89
N VAL A 162 12.38 0.39 9.43
CA VAL A 162 11.34 -0.58 9.07
C VAL A 162 10.36 -0.67 10.23
N ALA A 163 9.06 -0.57 9.95
CA ALA A 163 7.99 -0.82 10.90
C ALA A 163 7.32 -2.15 10.59
N VAL A 164 6.92 -2.89 11.62
CA VAL A 164 6.22 -4.19 11.44
C VAL A 164 4.83 -4.10 12.04
N LEU A 165 3.81 -4.35 11.23
CA LEU A 165 2.42 -4.45 11.66
C LEU A 165 2.00 -5.92 11.76
N ARG A 166 1.12 -6.23 12.71
CA ARG A 166 0.38 -7.51 12.71
C ARG A 166 -0.69 -7.47 11.63
N ARG A 167 -0.97 -8.64 11.07
CA ARG A 167 -2.10 -8.90 10.19
C ARG A 167 -2.83 -10.15 10.65
N ASP A 168 -4.14 -10.13 10.57
CA ASP A 168 -4.98 -11.32 10.64
C ASP A 168 -5.20 -11.88 9.24
N PRO A 169 -4.67 -13.07 8.90
CA PRO A 169 -4.87 -13.67 7.57
C PRO A 169 -6.31 -14.06 7.25
N ALA A 170 -7.15 -14.28 8.27
CA ALA A 170 -8.53 -14.67 8.05
C ALA A 170 -9.39 -13.48 7.59
N THR A 171 -9.16 -12.30 8.17
CA THR A 171 -9.94 -11.08 7.93
C THR A 171 -9.22 -10.04 7.07
N GLY A 172 -7.92 -10.23 6.85
CA GLY A 172 -7.03 -9.28 6.19
C GLY A 172 -6.72 -8.03 7.01
N ARG A 173 -7.30 -7.88 8.21
CA ARG A 173 -7.17 -6.66 9.01
C ARG A 173 -5.76 -6.52 9.59
N LEU A 174 -5.32 -5.28 9.72
CA LEU A 174 -4.01 -4.88 10.21
C LEU A 174 -4.17 -4.42 11.67
N GLY A 175 -3.10 -4.56 12.45
CA GLY A 175 -3.04 -3.95 13.77
C GLY A 175 -3.15 -2.43 13.68
N ALA A 176 -3.76 -1.80 14.68
CA ALA A 176 -3.96 -0.36 14.73
C ALA A 176 -2.64 0.46 14.81
N ALA A 177 -1.53 -0.19 15.12
CA ALA A 177 -0.19 0.40 15.15
C ALA A 177 0.87 -0.67 14.89
N PRO A 178 2.09 -0.28 14.50
CA PRO A 178 3.20 -1.22 14.43
C PRO A 178 3.53 -1.82 15.80
N VAL A 179 3.91 -3.10 15.77
CA VAL A 179 4.27 -3.89 16.95
C VAL A 179 5.78 -4.02 17.14
N ALA A 180 6.57 -3.65 16.14
CA ALA A 180 8.03 -3.60 16.21
C ALA A 180 8.60 -2.59 15.21
N TYR A 181 9.82 -2.15 15.49
CA TYR A 181 10.59 -1.25 14.65
C TYR A 181 12.04 -1.72 14.55
N ALA A 182 12.67 -1.48 13.41
CA ALA A 182 14.10 -1.60 13.22
C ALA A 182 14.63 -0.28 12.65
N ASP A 183 15.40 0.45 13.45
CA ASP A 183 16.06 1.69 13.01
C ASP A 183 17.29 1.32 12.18
N VAL A 184 17.25 1.63 10.88
CA VAL A 184 18.30 1.29 9.91
C VAL A 184 19.21 2.49 9.63
N GLY A 185 18.65 3.70 9.75
CA GLY A 185 19.26 4.94 9.27
C GLY A 185 19.13 5.11 7.76
N GLY A 186 19.46 6.31 7.26
CA GLY A 186 19.37 6.64 5.84
C GLY A 186 17.93 6.59 5.30
N GLU A 187 17.78 6.28 4.02
CA GLU A 187 16.50 6.16 3.33
C GLU A 187 16.19 4.70 3.00
N VAL A 188 15.25 4.09 3.75
CA VAL A 188 14.82 2.72 3.49
C VAL A 188 13.78 2.73 2.37
N THR A 189 14.10 2.09 1.24
CA THR A 189 13.26 2.12 0.03
C THR A 189 12.64 0.76 -0.32
N SER A 190 13.17 -0.32 0.23
CA SER A 190 12.67 -1.68 0.01
C SER A 190 12.85 -2.53 1.26
N VAL A 191 12.02 -3.56 1.40
CA VAL A 191 12.04 -4.51 2.51
C VAL A 191 11.50 -5.85 2.05
N ILE A 192 12.11 -6.93 2.51
CA ILE A 192 11.66 -8.31 2.31
C ILE A 192 11.76 -9.07 3.63
N PHE A 193 10.97 -10.12 3.78
CA PHE A 193 11.20 -11.13 4.82
C PHE A 193 12.16 -12.19 4.30
N ASP A 194 13.14 -12.58 5.12
CA ASP A 194 14.03 -13.72 4.86
C ASP A 194 13.49 -14.93 5.63
N GLU A 195 12.64 -15.73 4.97
CA GLU A 195 11.86 -16.84 5.56
C GLU A 195 11.71 -18.02 4.59
#